data_AF-A0A2M6UWZ3-F1
#
_entry.id   AF-A0A2M6UWZ3-F1
#
_cell.length_a   1.000
_cell.length_b   1.000
_cell.length_c   1.000
_cell.angle_alpha   90.00
_cell.angle_beta   90.00
_cell.angle_gamma   90.00
#
_symmetry.space_group_name_H-M   'P 1'
#
loop_
_entity.id
_entity.type
_entity.pdbx_description
1 polymer ?
#
loop_
_entity_poly.entity_id
_entity_poly.type
_entity_poly.pdbx_seq_one_letter_code
_entity_poly.pdbx_strand_id
1 'polypeptide(L)'
;MIREKIARYQQRLQKIQAHELYMAANHQLLEELREETKELAATLAAHIALKEGNTSPINTLIQKSKNKNDLASHIRKKITLLSKSSIK
;
A
#
# COMPACT_ATOMS: atom_id res chain seq x y z
N MET A 1 -14.04 -2.97 -6.77
CA MET A 1 -13.03 -2.74 -5.70
C MET A 1 -12.06 -3.91 -5.47
N ILE A 2 -12.48 -5.13 -5.07
CA ILE A 2 -11.58 -6.30 -4.94
C ILE A 2 -11.53 -7.16 -6.22
N ARG A 3 -12.69 -7.43 -6.84
CA ARG A 3 -12.77 -8.24 -8.06
C ARG A 3 -11.99 -7.65 -9.23
N GLU A 4 -12.03 -6.32 -9.40
CA GLU A 4 -11.23 -5.63 -10.41
C GLU A 4 -9.72 -5.72 -10.12
N LYS A 5 -9.33 -5.70 -8.85
CA LYS A 5 -7.94 -5.88 -8.44
C LYS A 5 -7.48 -7.29 -8.81
N ILE A 6 -8.26 -8.31 -8.47
CA ILE A 6 -8.00 -9.71 -8.81
C ILE A 6 -7.92 -9.92 -10.33
N ALA A 7 -8.84 -9.34 -11.10
CA ALA A 7 -8.82 -9.43 -12.56
C ALA A 7 -7.56 -8.79 -13.17
N ARG A 8 -7.14 -7.63 -12.66
CA ARG A 8 -5.87 -6.98 -13.07
C ARG A 8 -4.66 -7.87 -12.74
N TYR A 9 -4.65 -8.53 -11.58
CA TYR A 9 -3.59 -9.46 -11.20
C TYR A 9 -3.52 -10.68 -12.11
N GLN A 10 -4.67 -11.29 -12.41
CA GLN A 10 -4.75 -12.46 -13.30
C GLN A 10 -4.27 -12.11 -14.71
N GLN A 11 -4.68 -10.96 -15.25
CA GLN A 11 -4.23 -10.48 -16.56
C GLN A 11 -2.72 -10.20 -16.58
N ARG A 12 -2.14 -9.68 -15.50
CA ARG A 12 -0.69 -9.46 -15.38
C ARG A 12 0.10 -10.75 -15.27
N LEU A 13 -0.39 -11.72 -14.50
CA LEU A 13 0.21 -13.06 -14.39
C LEU A 13 0.36 -13.72 -15.77
N GLN A 14 -0.67 -13.61 -16.61
CA GLN A 14 -0.61 -14.08 -17.99
C GLN A 14 0.48 -13.37 -18.82
N LYS A 15 0.62 -12.04 -18.68
CA LYS A 15 1.66 -11.27 -19.39
C LYS A 15 3.08 -11.64 -18.97
N ILE A 16 3.31 -11.89 -17.69
CA ILE A 16 4.61 -12.32 -17.15
C ILE A 16 4.95 -13.73 -17.65
N GLN A 17 3.96 -14.63 -17.67
CA GLN A 17 4.11 -16.02 -18.12
C GLN A 17 4.35 -16.14 -19.64
N ALA A 18 3.86 -15.19 -20.42
CA ALA A 18 3.97 -15.19 -21.89
C ALA A 18 5.37 -14.81 -22.44
N HIS A 19 6.39 -14.63 -21.58
CA HIS A 19 7.78 -14.30 -21.98
C HIS A 19 7.96 -12.96 -22.74
N GLU A 20 6.91 -12.14 -22.88
CA GLU A 20 6.95 -10.80 -23.50
C GLU A 20 7.54 -9.71 -22.60
N LEU A 21 8.53 -10.04 -21.74
CA LEU A 21 9.18 -9.07 -20.87
C LEU A 21 10.26 -8.29 -21.63
N TYR A 22 9.81 -7.42 -22.53
CA TYR A 22 10.63 -6.31 -23.03
C TYR A 22 11.13 -5.47 -21.84
N MET A 23 12.32 -4.88 -21.92
CA MET A 23 12.93 -4.13 -20.79
C MET A 23 12.00 -3.05 -20.19
N ALA A 24 11.14 -2.43 -21.00
CA ALA A 24 10.13 -1.48 -20.54
C ALA A 24 9.02 -2.14 -19.68
N ALA A 25 8.59 -3.35 -20.05
CA ALA A 25 7.62 -4.14 -19.26
C ALA A 25 8.22 -4.60 -17.92
N ASN A 26 9.52 -4.91 -17.88
CA ASN A 26 10.24 -5.21 -16.63
C ASN A 26 10.30 -4.00 -15.69
N HIS A 27 10.56 -2.81 -16.22
CA HIS A 27 10.58 -1.60 -15.40
C HIS A 27 9.19 -1.26 -14.86
N GLN A 28 8.16 -1.37 -15.71
CA GLN A 28 6.78 -1.18 -15.29
C GLN A 28 6.37 -2.18 -14.20
N LEU A 29 6.74 -3.46 -14.36
CA LEU A 29 6.47 -4.49 -13.35
C LEU A 29 7.16 -4.18 -12.01
N LEU A 30 8.41 -3.70 -12.07
CA LEU A 30 9.17 -3.34 -10.86
C LEU A 30 8.53 -2.17 -10.12
N GLU A 31 8.09 -1.13 -10.83
CA GLU A 31 7.39 0.00 -10.22
C GLU A 31 6.04 -0.41 -9.61
N GLU A 32 5.30 -1.29 -10.28
CA GLU A 32 4.04 -1.81 -9.74
C GLU A 32 4.26 -2.64 -8.46
N LEU A 33 5.29 -3.51 -8.43
CA LEU A 33 5.67 -4.26 -7.22
C LEU A 33 6.10 -3.34 -6.08
N ARG A 34 6.82 -2.25 -6.40
CA ARG A 34 7.19 -1.22 -5.42
C ARG A 34 5.96 -0.55 -4.83
N GLU A 35 4.99 -0.15 -5.65
CA GLU A 35 3.75 0.47 -5.17
C GLU A 35 2.92 -0.49 -4.31
N GLU A 36 2.83 -1.77 -4.69
CA GLU A 36 2.12 -2.77 -3.88
C GLU A 36 2.81 -3.03 -2.55
N THR A 37 4.14 -3.07 -2.53
CA THR A 37 4.91 -3.22 -1.30
C THR A 37 4.73 -2.01 -0.39
N LYS A 38 4.71 -0.79 -0.95
CA LYS A 38 4.41 0.44 -0.19
C LYS A 38 3.00 0.39 0.41
N GLU A 39 2.01 -0.04 -0.37
CA GLU A 39 0.62 -0.18 0.07
C GLU A 39 0.47 -1.22 1.21
N LEU A 40 1.15 -2.36 1.09
CA LEU A 40 1.17 -3.40 2.12
C LEU A 40 1.85 -2.89 3.40
N ALA A 41 3.04 -2.32 3.28
CA ALA A 41 3.78 -1.75 4.41
C ALA A 41 2.97 -0.67 5.11
N ALA A 42 2.31 0.21 4.36
CA ALA A 42 1.44 1.25 4.92
C ALA A 42 0.25 0.66 5.69
N THR A 43 -0.35 -0.41 5.16
CA THR A 43 -1.50 -1.08 5.79
C THR A 43 -1.09 -1.79 7.08
N LEU A 44 0.08 -2.46 7.09
CA LEU A 44 0.62 -3.10 8.29
C LEU A 44 0.97 -2.07 9.37
N ALA A 45 1.71 -1.02 9.01
CA ALA A 45 2.06 0.05 9.93
C ALA A 45 0.81 0.76 10.51
N ALA A 46 -0.26 0.90 9.72
CA ALA A 46 -1.53 1.44 10.21
C ALA A 46 -2.18 0.54 11.27
N HIS A 47 -2.19 -0.78 11.07
CA HIS A 47 -2.72 -1.72 12.08
C HIS A 47 -1.91 -1.67 13.38
N ILE A 48 -0.57 -1.64 13.26
CA ILE A 48 0.32 -1.53 14.43
C ILE A 48 0.05 -0.23 15.18
N ALA A 49 0.01 0.91 14.46
CA ALA A 49 -0.26 2.22 15.05
C ALA A 49 -1.64 2.30 15.73
N LEU A 50 -2.66 1.64 15.18
CA LEU A 50 -3.99 1.55 15.79
C LEU A 50 -3.97 0.72 17.07
N LYS A 51 -3.25 -0.41 17.07
CA LYS A 51 -3.15 -1.31 18.22
C LYS A 51 -2.32 -0.71 19.36
N GLU A 52 -1.23 -0.03 19.03
CA GLU A 52 -0.34 0.62 20.00
C GLU A 52 -0.86 1.99 20.47
N GLY A 53 -1.82 2.57 19.76
CA GLY A 53 -2.40 3.86 20.10
C GLY A 53 -1.48 5.06 19.85
N ASN A 54 -1.90 6.23 20.35
CA ASN A 54 -1.29 7.52 19.99
C ASN A 54 0.18 7.68 20.39
N THR A 55 0.66 6.90 21.36
CA THR A 55 2.06 6.93 21.83
C THR A 55 3.01 6.09 20.98
N SER A 56 2.49 5.34 20.00
CA SER A 56 3.32 4.56 19.07
C SER A 56 4.34 5.45 18.36
N PRO A 57 5.60 4.98 18.19
CA PRO A 57 6.58 5.65 17.35
C PRO A 57 6.07 5.90 15.93
N ILE A 58 5.20 5.02 15.40
CA ILE A 58 4.58 5.18 14.08
C ILE A 58 3.64 6.37 14.08
N ASN A 59 2.77 6.51 15.08
CA ASN A 59 1.89 7.68 15.19
C ASN A 59 2.68 8.98 15.37
N THR A 60 3.75 8.95 16.16
CA THR A 60 4.67 10.09 16.29
C THR A 60 5.30 10.48 14.96
N LEU A 61 5.76 9.51 14.17
CA LEU A 61 6.37 9.74 12.86
C LEU A 61 5.34 10.28 11.86
N ILE A 62 4.11 9.74 11.88
CA ILE A 62 3.00 10.23 11.06
C ILE A 62 2.68 11.68 11.38
N GLN A 63 2.59 12.06 12.66
CA GLN A 63 2.27 13.44 13.06
C GLN A 63 3.38 14.43 12.65
N LYS A 64 4.65 14.00 12.68
CA LYS A 64 5.79 14.82 12.29
C LYS A 64 5.95 14.97 10.77
N SER A 65 5.38 14.06 9.97
CA SER A 65 5.46 14.17 8.52
C SER A 65 4.60 15.32 7.97
N LYS A 66 5.26 16.18 7.20
CA LYS A 66 4.65 17.30 6.44
C LYS A 66 4.40 16.97 4.97
N ASN A 67 5.03 15.92 4.44
CA ASN A 67 4.92 15.56 3.02
C ASN A 67 3.65 14.74 2.79
N LYS A 68 2.78 15.18 1.87
CA LYS A 68 1.49 14.52 1.57
C LYS A 68 1.61 13.23 0.74
N ASN A 69 2.78 12.99 0.14
CA ASN A 69 3.05 11.90 -0.79
C ASN A 69 4.06 10.89 -0.23
N ASP A 70 4.46 11.01 1.03
CA ASP A 70 5.35 10.05 1.67
C ASP A 70 4.58 8.87 2.28
N LEU A 71 5.35 7.88 2.74
CA LEU A 71 4.80 6.68 3.36
C LEU A 71 3.98 7.01 4.62
N ALA A 72 4.39 8.01 5.40
CA ALA A 72 3.67 8.45 6.59
C ALA A 72 2.26 8.97 6.26
N SER A 73 2.12 9.73 5.17
CA SER A 73 0.82 10.18 4.67
C SER A 73 -0.04 9.03 4.15
N HIS A 74 0.55 8.02 3.54
CA HIS A 74 -0.18 6.80 3.15
C HIS A 74 -0.67 6.02 4.36
N ILE A 75 0.16 5.85 5.39
CA ILE A 75 -0.24 5.21 6.65
C ILE A 75 -1.39 5.99 7.30
N ARG A 76 -1.33 7.33 7.35
CA ARG A 76 -2.41 8.17 7.89
C ARG A 76 -3.74 7.94 7.16
N LYS A 77 -3.74 7.86 5.82
CA LYS A 77 -4.94 7.55 5.03
C LYS A 77 -5.48 6.15 5.38
N LYS A 78 -4.59 5.16 5.54
CA LYS A 78 -4.98 3.80 5.94
C LYS A 78 -5.59 3.74 7.33
N ILE A 79 -5.00 4.41 8.31
CA ILE A 79 -5.55 4.54 9.67
C ILE A 79 -6.97 5.10 9.61
N THR A 80 -7.20 6.19 8.87
CA THR A 80 -8.53 6.79 8.71
C THR A 80 -9.55 5.84 8.07
N LEU A 81 -9.14 4.99 7.12
CA LEU A 81 -10.03 4.02 6.47
C LEU A 81 -10.34 2.83 7.40
N LEU A 82 -9.35 2.35 8.13
CA LEU A 82 -9.48 1.23 9.07
C LEU A 82 -10.31 1.61 10.29
N SER A 83 -10.08 2.81 10.86
CA SER A 83 -10.87 3.30 12.00
C SER A 83 -12.35 3.48 11.64
N LYS A 84 -12.65 3.94 10.42
CA LYS A 84 -14.02 4.01 9.89
C LYS A 84 -14.66 2.63 9.70
N SER A 85 -13.86 1.60 9.41
CA SER A 85 -14.35 0.23 9.23
C SER A 85 -14.60 -0.50 10.55
N SER A 86 -13.94 -0.09 11.64
CA SER A 86 -14.21 -0.60 13.00
C SER A 86 -15.45 0.00 13.68
N ILE A 87 -16.15 0.97 13.05
CA ILE A 87 -17.38 1.60 13.59
C ILE A 87 -18.65 0.97 12.99
N LYS A 88 -18.61 -0.32 12.60
CA LYS A 88 -19.80 -1.09 12.19
C LYS A 88 -19.88 -2.40 12.95
#